data_AF-A0A6C0CQ70-F1
#
_entry.id   AF-A0A6C0CQ70-F1
#
_cell.length_a   1.000
_cell.length_b   1.000
_cell.length_c   1.000
_cell.angle_alpha   90.00
_cell.angle_beta   90.00
_cell.angle_gamma   90.00
#
_symmetry.space_group_name_H-M   'P 1'
#
loop_
_entity.id
_entity.type
_entity.pdbx_description
1 polymer ?
#
loop_
_entity_poly.entity_id
_entity_poly.type
_entity_poly.pdbx_seq_one_letter_code
_entity_poly.pdbx_strand_id
1 'polypeptide(L)'
;MTEFMQFADKTKDVCMYITSGLLVIALASFTKGILGNITSKIVKLSGIIILGAAAYAFVKELKDFLTDKPDILTNPKYSEFKKNTLMSCAVCIVLLVTIIYSLYSLLF
;
A
#
# COMPACT_ATOMS: atom_id res chain seq x y z
N MET A 1 9.14 19.63 14.38
CA MET A 1 8.18 18.51 14.28
C MET A 1 8.89 17.25 14.72
N THR A 2 8.33 16.50 15.67
CA THR A 2 8.85 15.19 16.06
C THR A 2 8.84 14.25 14.85
N GLU A 3 9.90 13.46 14.63
CA GLU A 3 10.02 12.52 13.50
C GLU A 3 8.83 11.53 13.42
N PHE A 4 8.16 11.29 14.54
CA PHE A 4 6.89 10.56 14.62
C PHE A 4 5.74 11.22 13.84
N MET A 5 5.65 12.56 13.85
CA MET A 5 4.66 13.28 13.05
C MET A 5 4.99 13.20 11.56
N GLN A 6 6.27 13.21 11.18
CA GLN A 6 6.67 13.01 9.78
C GLN A 6 6.36 11.59 9.29
N PHE A 7 6.63 10.57 10.10
CA PHE A 7 6.25 9.20 9.76
C PHE A 7 4.72 9.03 9.64
N ALA A 8 3.96 9.64 10.55
CA ALA A 8 2.49 9.61 10.51
C ALA A 8 1.93 10.34 9.27
N ASP A 9 2.45 11.51 8.93
CA ASP A 9 2.01 12.26 7.73
C ASP A 9 2.34 11.50 6.44
N LYS A 10 3.54 10.93 6.32
CA LYS A 10 3.88 10.14 5.13
C LYS A 10 3.09 8.82 5.03
N THR A 11 2.81 8.19 6.17
CA THR A 11 1.94 7.00 6.22
C THR A 11 0.51 7.35 5.75
N LYS A 12 0.02 8.56 6.01
CA LYS A 12 -1.28 9.05 5.54
C LYS A 12 -1.31 9.21 4.02
N ASP A 13 -0.25 9.74 3.42
CA ASP A 13 -0.12 9.85 1.96
C ASP A 13 -0.08 8.47 1.29
N VAL A 14 0.70 7.53 1.86
CA VAL A 14 0.72 6.13 1.41
C VAL A 14 -0.68 5.50 1.52
N CYS A 15 -1.41 5.77 2.61
CA CYS A 15 -2.78 5.29 2.78
C CYS A 15 -3.76 5.88 1.74
N MET A 16 -3.58 7.14 1.32
CA MET A 16 -4.34 7.73 0.22
C MET A 16 -4.02 7.06 -1.12
N TYR A 17 -2.76 6.75 -1.40
CA TYR A 17 -2.38 6.02 -2.62
C TYR A 17 -2.95 4.60 -2.65
N ILE A 18 -2.95 3.92 -1.51
CA ILE A 18 -3.59 2.61 -1.36
C ILE A 18 -5.10 2.70 -1.63
N THR A 19 -5.76 3.66 -0.99
CA THR A 19 -7.21 3.85 -1.13
C THR A 19 -7.59 4.18 -2.56
N SER A 20 -6.85 5.08 -3.22
CA SER A 20 -7.09 5.43 -4.62
C SER A 20 -6.84 4.27 -5.57
N GLY A 21 -5.77 3.48 -5.37
CA GLY A 21 -5.51 2.27 -6.14
C GLY A 21 -6.61 1.21 -6.00
N LEU A 22 -7.10 0.97 -4.79
CA LEU A 22 -8.23 0.07 -4.53
C LEU A 22 -9.52 0.55 -5.21
N LEU A 23 -9.79 1.86 -5.15
CA LEU A 23 -10.96 2.48 -5.79
C LEU A 23 -10.92 2.30 -7.31
N VAL A 24 -9.75 2.48 -7.93
CA VAL A 24 -9.55 2.26 -9.37
C VAL A 24 -9.79 0.80 -9.75
N ILE A 25 -9.30 -0.17 -8.95
CA ILE A 25 -9.53 -1.60 -9.21
C ILE A 25 -11.00 -1.98 -9.01
N ALA A 26 -11.67 -1.41 -8.01
CA ALA A 26 -13.11 -1.60 -7.79
C ALA A 26 -13.92 -1.05 -8.97
N LEU A 27 -13.66 0.18 -9.40
CA LEU A 27 -14.30 0.80 -10.56
C LEU A 27 -14.07 -0.01 -11.84
N ALA A 28 -12.86 -0.51 -12.06
CA ALA A 28 -12.54 -1.36 -13.21
C ALA A 28 -13.31 -2.68 -13.20
N SER A 29 -13.64 -3.20 -12.01
CA SER A 29 -14.40 -4.43 -11.84
C SER A 29 -15.91 -4.23 -12.07
N PHE A 30 -16.48 -3.11 -11.60
CA PHE A 30 -17.88 -2.75 -11.87
C PHE A 30 -18.12 -2.36 -13.34
N THR A 31 -17.15 -1.71 -13.97
CA THR A 31 -17.25 -1.27 -15.36
C THR A 31 -17.02 -2.38 -16.38
N LYS A 32 -16.63 -3.61 -15.98
CA LYS A 32 -16.48 -4.77 -16.89
C LYS A 32 -17.73 -5.00 -17.76
N GLY A 33 -18.93 -4.80 -17.20
CA GLY A 33 -20.19 -4.98 -17.93
C GLY A 33 -20.57 -3.84 -18.87
N ILE A 34 -19.98 -2.65 -18.70
CA ILE A 34 -20.40 -1.42 -19.40
C ILE A 34 -19.34 -0.95 -20.43
N LEU A 35 -18.06 -1.00 -20.07
CA LEU A 35 -16.96 -0.44 -20.88
C LEU A 35 -16.23 -1.46 -21.78
N GLY A 36 -16.68 -2.72 -21.77
CA GLY A 36 -16.05 -3.80 -22.54
C GLY A 36 -14.73 -4.31 -21.92
N ASN A 37 -14.30 -5.49 -22.37
CA ASN A 37 -13.24 -6.26 -21.73
C ASN A 37 -11.84 -5.60 -21.83
N ILE A 38 -11.57 -4.86 -22.90
CA ILE A 38 -10.26 -4.22 -23.14
C ILE A 38 -10.07 -3.00 -22.22
N THR A 39 -11.07 -2.11 -22.15
CA THR A 39 -11.00 -0.91 -21.32
C THR A 39 -10.90 -1.25 -19.83
N SER A 40 -11.67 -2.25 -19.37
CA SER A 40 -11.56 -2.74 -17.99
C SER A 40 -10.16 -3.28 -17.66
N LYS A 41 -9.50 -3.99 -18.59
CA LYS A 41 -8.13 -4.48 -18.39
C LYS A 41 -7.13 -3.33 -18.23
N ILE A 42 -7.23 -2.27 -19.04
CA ILE A 42 -6.34 -1.10 -18.95
C ILE A 42 -6.51 -0.38 -17.60
N VAL A 43 -7.75 -0.18 -17.14
CA VAL A 43 -8.03 0.47 -15.85
C VAL A 43 -7.59 -0.40 -14.67
N LYS A 44 -7.73 -1.73 -14.75
CA LYS A 44 -7.15 -2.62 -13.74
C LYS A 44 -5.63 -2.52 -13.70
N LEU A 45 -4.97 -2.43 -14.86
CA LEU A 45 -3.51 -2.33 -14.96
C LEU A 45 -3.00 -1.04 -14.32
N SER A 46 -3.67 0.09 -14.53
CA SER A 46 -3.32 1.35 -13.87
C SER A 46 -3.50 1.28 -12.36
N GLY A 47 -4.57 0.65 -11.88
CA GLY A 47 -4.77 0.39 -10.45
C GLY A 47 -3.66 -0.46 -9.83
N ILE A 48 -3.21 -1.51 -10.53
CA ILE A 48 -2.09 -2.35 -10.09
C ILE A 48 -0.78 -1.56 -10.00
N ILE A 49 -0.49 -0.69 -10.98
CA ILE A 49 0.71 0.16 -10.96
C ILE A 49 0.68 1.11 -9.76
N ILE A 50 -0.46 1.74 -9.48
CA ILE A 50 -0.63 2.64 -8.32
C ILE A 50 -0.41 1.89 -7.00
N LEU A 51 -1.03 0.71 -6.85
CA LEU A 51 -0.85 -0.10 -5.64
C LEU A 51 0.60 -0.61 -5.48
N GLY A 52 1.25 -0.98 -6.58
CA GLY A 52 2.66 -1.39 -6.56
C GLY A 52 3.59 -0.24 -6.15
N ALA A 53 3.36 0.97 -6.67
CA ALA A 53 4.11 2.16 -6.27
C ALA A 53 3.90 2.50 -4.79
N ALA A 54 2.67 2.40 -4.28
CA ALA A 54 2.35 2.63 -2.88
C ALA A 54 3.04 1.61 -1.95
N ALA A 55 3.02 0.32 -2.32
CA ALA A 55 3.72 -0.72 -1.56
C ALA A 55 5.24 -0.51 -1.55
N TYR A 56 5.83 -0.10 -2.68
CA TYR A 56 7.26 0.20 -2.76
C TYR A 56 7.65 1.41 -1.90
N ALA A 57 6.88 2.50 -1.96
CA ALA A 57 7.11 3.68 -1.13
C ALA A 57 7.07 3.33 0.36
N PHE A 58 6.10 2.53 0.77
CA PHE A 58 5.98 2.07 2.16
C PHE A 58 7.19 1.24 2.61
N VAL A 59 7.62 0.26 1.81
CA VAL A 59 8.78 -0.58 2.14
C VAL A 59 10.05 0.24 2.22
N LYS A 60 10.21 1.23 1.34
CA LYS A 60 11.36 2.13 1.37
C LYS A 60 11.38 2.96 2.66
N GLU A 61 10.26 3.55 3.04
CA GLU A 61 10.18 4.33 4.30
C GLU A 61 10.42 3.46 5.53
N LEU A 62 9.86 2.25 5.54
CA LEU A 62 10.11 1.29 6.61
C LEU A 62 11.61 0.98 6.74
N LYS A 63 12.29 0.77 5.62
CA LYS A 63 13.73 0.49 5.58
C LYS A 63 14.55 1.70 6.04
N ASP A 64 14.26 2.89 5.51
CA ASP A 64 14.99 4.12 5.86
C ASP A 64 14.84 4.39 7.37
N PHE A 65 13.64 4.20 7.92
CA PHE A 65 13.36 4.38 9.33
C PHE A 65 14.03 3.33 10.23
N LEU A 66 14.04 2.05 9.83
CA LEU A 66 14.77 1.00 10.56
C LEU A 66 16.28 1.17 10.50
N THR A 67 16.79 1.76 9.42
CA THR A 67 18.23 2.06 9.26
C THR A 67 18.65 3.23 10.14
N ASP A 68 17.81 4.27 10.22
CA ASP A 68 18.05 5.44 11.07
C ASP A 68 17.90 5.11 12.57
N LYS A 69 16.97 4.21 12.92
CA LYS A 69 16.69 3.82 14.31
C LYS A 69 16.56 2.32 14.49
N PRO A 70 17.69 1.58 14.56
CA PRO A 70 17.68 0.13 14.73
C PRO A 70 17.08 -0.32 16.08
N ASP A 71 17.19 0.50 17.13
CA ASP A 71 16.71 0.18 18.48
C ASP A 71 15.18 0.28 18.65
N ILE A 72 14.44 0.70 17.61
CA ILE A 72 12.98 0.84 17.70
C ILE A 72 12.26 -0.50 17.93
N LEU A 73 12.88 -1.61 17.51
CA LEU A 73 12.32 -2.94 17.72
C LEU A 73 12.56 -3.47 19.14
N THR A 74 13.57 -3.00 19.83
CA THR A 74 14.04 -3.53 21.13
C THR A 74 13.73 -2.59 22.29
N ASN A 75 13.64 -1.28 22.05
CA ASN A 75 13.47 -0.30 23.10
C ASN A 75 11.99 -0.11 23.49
N PRO A 76 11.63 -0.33 24.78
CA PRO A 76 10.25 -0.27 25.26
C PRO A 76 9.61 1.12 25.17
N LYS A 77 10.40 2.20 25.03
CA LYS A 77 9.87 3.56 24.77
C LYS A 77 9.10 3.67 23.45
N TYR A 78 9.31 2.75 22.51
CA TYR A 78 8.69 2.77 21.19
C TYR A 78 7.60 1.70 21.04
N SER A 79 7.01 1.20 22.13
CA SER A 79 6.01 0.12 22.09
C SER A 79 4.77 0.44 21.23
N GLU A 80 4.25 1.66 21.33
CA GLU A 80 3.17 2.20 20.48
C GLU A 80 3.57 2.21 19.00
N PHE A 81 4.79 2.66 18.72
CA PHE A 81 5.32 2.72 17.37
C PHE A 81 5.51 1.31 16.78
N LYS A 82 6.05 0.38 17.55
CA LYS A 82 6.24 -1.01 17.17
C LYS A 82 4.92 -1.68 16.79
N LYS A 83 3.84 -1.41 17.54
CA LYS A 83 2.48 -1.83 17.18
C LYS A 83 2.02 -1.23 15.85
N ASN A 84 2.21 0.06 15.66
CA ASN A 84 1.79 0.74 14.43
C ASN A 84 2.56 0.24 13.20
N THR A 85 3.88 0.07 13.32
CA THR A 85 4.74 -0.49 12.27
C THR A 85 4.33 -1.92 11.90
N LEU A 86 4.04 -2.77 12.89
CA LEU A 86 3.52 -4.13 12.64
C LEU A 86 2.18 -4.11 11.90
N MET A 87 1.28 -3.20 12.29
CA MET A 87 -0.02 -3.04 11.63
C MET A 87 0.14 -2.59 10.19
N SER A 88 1.04 -1.64 9.92
CA SER A 88 1.33 -1.18 8.57
C SER A 88 2.00 -2.26 7.71
N CYS A 89 2.88 -3.10 8.28
CA CYS A 89 3.40 -4.30 7.61
C CYS A 89 2.28 -5.28 7.24
N ALA A 90 1.31 -5.51 8.13
CA ALA A 90 0.16 -6.36 7.82
C ALA A 90 -0.68 -5.80 6.66
N VAL A 91 -0.91 -4.48 6.62
CA VAL A 91 -1.57 -3.81 5.49
C VAL A 91 -0.78 -4.00 4.19
N CYS A 92 0.56 -3.91 4.24
CA CYS A 92 1.40 -4.14 3.08
C CYS A 92 1.30 -5.57 2.52
N ILE A 93 1.16 -6.57 3.39
CA ILE A 93 0.92 -7.96 2.98
C ILE A 93 -0.44 -8.09 2.29
N VAL A 94 -1.49 -7.50 2.86
CA VAL A 94 -2.84 -7.49 2.25
C VAL A 94 -2.82 -6.83 0.87
N LEU A 95 -2.05 -5.76 0.70
CA LEU A 95 -1.89 -5.09 -0.59
C LEU A 95 -1.18 -5.96 -1.62
N LEU A 96 -0.11 -6.66 -1.23
CA LEU A 96 0.56 -7.61 -2.10
C LEU A 96 -0.39 -8.73 -2.54
N VAL A 97 -1.16 -9.29 -1.62
CA VAL A 97 -2.20 -10.29 -1.95
C VAL A 97 -3.22 -9.71 -2.93
N THR A 98 -3.65 -8.46 -2.72
CA THR A 98 -4.61 -7.78 -3.61
C THR A 98 -4.03 -7.54 -5.00
N ILE A 99 -2.75 -7.18 -5.11
CA ILE A 99 -2.03 -7.03 -6.38
C ILE A 99 -1.94 -8.38 -7.09
N ILE A 100 -1.55 -9.44 -6.39
CA ILE A 100 -1.44 -10.80 -6.94
C ILE A 100 -2.81 -11.28 -7.45
N TYR A 101 -3.86 -11.10 -6.65
CA TYR A 101 -5.22 -11.45 -7.06
C TYR A 101 -5.68 -10.64 -8.28
N SER A 102 -5.38 -9.33 -8.30
CA SER A 102 -5.75 -8.45 -9.42
C SER A 102 -5.02 -8.85 -10.71
N LEU A 103 -3.73 -9.20 -10.62
CA LEU A 103 -2.92 -9.75 -11.72
C LEU A 103 -3.49 -11.08 -12.21
N TYR A 104 -3.83 -11.99 -11.28
CA TYR A 104 -4.43 -13.27 -11.63
C TYR A 104 -5.75 -13.10 -12.39
N SER A 105 -6.66 -12.23 -11.92
CA SER A 105 -7.95 -11.95 -12.60
C SER A 105 -7.84 -11.19 -13.93
N LEU A 106 -6.63 -10.73 -14.27
CA LEU A 106 -6.33 -10.03 -15.51
C LEU A 106 -5.76 -11.01 -16.56
N LEU A 107 -4.98 -11.99 -16.10
CA LEU A 107 -4.36 -13.05 -16.91
C LEU A 107 -5.31 -14.24 -17.15
N PHE A 108 -6.17 -14.57 -16.19
CA PHE A 108 -7.21 -15.62 -16.24
C PHE A 108 -8.60 -15.01 -16.06
#